data_AF-A0A6A4EMQ9-F1
#
_entry.id   AF-A0A6A4EMQ9-F1
#
_cell.length_a   1.000
_cell.length_b   1.000
_cell.length_c   1.000
_cell.angle_alpha   90.00
_cell.angle_beta   90.00
_cell.angle_gamma   90.00
#
_symmetry.space_group_name_H-M   'P 1'
#
loop_
_entity.id
_entity.type
_entity.pdbx_description
1 polymer ?
#
loop_
_entity_poly.entity_id
_entity_poly.type
_entity_poly.pdbx_seq_one_letter_code
_entity_poly.pdbx_strand_id
1 'polypeptide(L)'
;MDLSEIPFDVPVILQSARNRKNLQNPLGSKHARCLENNRDIYEQLILRRVRDDKVAIQCVRNGRFLQVRTTGECVFDPKEPGKNELFTMETNANCALFFVSCRTGNLLQCGDFNVRQVMVHEERKKFVLELARCGMAAGEIESIVTRLFDMSVAIPEPNKGNKGPVYAKRLDEKSDLA
;
A
#
# COMPACT_ATOMS: atom_id res chain seq x y z
N MET A 1 -17.21 -0.59 -4.85
CA MET A 1 -17.47 -0.45 -3.41
C MET A 1 -17.80 1.01 -3.14
N ASP A 2 -18.79 1.30 -2.30
CA ASP A 2 -18.97 2.65 -1.81
C ASP A 2 -17.91 2.92 -0.71
N LEU A 3 -17.13 4.00 -0.84
CA LEU A 3 -16.14 4.37 0.17
C LEU A 3 -16.79 4.74 1.52
N SER A 4 -18.10 5.00 1.54
CA SER A 4 -18.88 5.20 2.75
C SER A 4 -18.94 3.96 3.65
N GLU A 5 -18.82 2.76 3.06
CA GLU A 5 -18.87 1.47 3.77
C GLU A 5 -17.54 1.11 4.46
N ILE A 6 -16.48 1.90 4.23
CA ILE A 6 -15.17 1.64 4.79
C ILE A 6 -15.20 1.86 6.31
N PRO A 7 -14.79 0.86 7.12
CA PRO A 7 -14.76 0.98 8.56
C PRO A 7 -13.60 1.90 9.01
N PHE A 8 -13.92 3.17 9.20
CA PHE A 8 -13.01 4.16 9.78
C PHE A 8 -13.02 4.11 11.31
N ASP A 9 -11.92 4.55 11.92
CA ASP A 9 -11.77 4.71 13.37
C ASP A 9 -11.91 3.43 14.22
N VAL A 10 -11.91 2.27 13.56
CA VAL A 10 -11.91 0.94 14.18
C VAL A 10 -10.75 0.08 13.66
N PRO A 11 -10.30 -0.93 14.41
CA PRO A 11 -9.28 -1.87 13.94
C PRO A 11 -9.71 -2.64 12.69
N VAL A 12 -8.82 -2.67 11.70
CA VAL A 12 -9.00 -3.35 10.40
C VAL A 12 -7.70 -4.05 10.00
N ILE A 13 -7.81 -4.99 9.07
CA ILE A 13 -6.66 -5.59 8.39
C ILE A 13 -6.64 -5.11 6.94
N LEU A 14 -5.51 -4.53 6.53
CA LEU A 14 -5.25 -4.18 5.13
C LEU A 14 -4.49 -5.34 4.47
N GLN A 15 -5.21 -6.18 3.73
CA GLN A 15 -4.64 -7.34 3.04
C GLN A 15 -4.43 -7.05 1.57
N SER A 16 -3.19 -7.18 1.12
CA SER A 16 -2.80 -7.08 -0.29
C SER A 16 -3.53 -8.09 -1.16
N ALA A 17 -4.09 -7.58 -2.25
CA ALA A 17 -4.70 -8.34 -3.32
C ALA A 17 -3.85 -9.45 -3.90
N ARG A 18 -2.59 -9.06 -4.10
CA ARG A 18 -1.70 -9.66 -5.07
C ARG A 18 -1.09 -10.91 -4.50
N ASN A 19 -0.68 -10.82 -3.25
CA ASN A 19 0.06 -11.86 -2.54
C ASN A 19 -0.65 -12.33 -1.27
N ARG A 20 -1.86 -11.82 -0.97
CA ARG A 20 -2.65 -12.16 0.22
C ARG A 20 -1.94 -11.93 1.56
N LYS A 21 -0.90 -11.10 1.54
CA LYS A 21 -0.14 -10.69 2.72
C LYS A 21 -0.72 -9.42 3.33
N ASN A 22 -0.58 -9.26 4.64
CA ASN A 22 -1.13 -8.16 5.41
C ASN A 22 -0.07 -7.08 5.61
N LEU A 23 -0.50 -5.82 5.59
CA LEU A 23 0.34 -4.69 6.01
C LEU A 23 0.54 -4.75 7.53
N GLN A 24 1.79 -4.70 7.98
CA GLN A 24 2.15 -4.90 9.39
C GLN A 24 3.20 -3.91 9.88
N ASN A 25 3.16 -3.62 11.19
CA ASN A 25 4.25 -2.99 11.94
C ASN A 25 4.80 -3.94 13.03
N PRO A 26 5.83 -4.75 12.71
CA PRO A 26 6.41 -5.68 13.68
C PRO A 26 7.04 -4.99 14.90
N LEU A 27 7.14 -5.74 16.01
CA LEU A 27 7.89 -5.30 17.20
C LEU A 27 9.36 -5.03 16.86
N GLY A 28 9.94 -4.02 17.49
CA GLY A 28 11.36 -3.68 17.31
C GLY A 28 11.70 -2.98 16.00
N SER A 29 10.74 -2.79 15.09
CA SER A 29 10.96 -2.08 13.83
C SER A 29 9.94 -0.97 13.59
N LYS A 30 10.40 0.11 12.95
CA LYS A 30 9.52 1.13 12.38
C LYS A 30 9.13 0.82 10.94
N HIS A 31 9.81 -0.11 10.26
CA HIS A 31 9.52 -0.39 8.86
C HIS A 31 8.20 -1.13 8.71
N ALA A 32 7.38 -0.67 7.75
CA ALA A 32 6.20 -1.39 7.34
C ALA A 32 6.61 -2.65 6.57
N ARG A 33 5.97 -3.77 6.92
CA ARG A 33 6.21 -5.07 6.30
C ARG A 33 4.92 -5.59 5.67
N CYS A 34 5.08 -6.47 4.70
CA CYS A 34 3.97 -7.23 4.16
C CYS A 34 4.25 -8.72 4.37
N LEU A 35 3.54 -9.34 5.30
CA LEU A 35 3.77 -10.72 5.74
C LEU A 35 2.47 -11.51 5.73
N GLU A 36 2.56 -12.82 5.90
CA GLU A 36 1.38 -13.67 6.00
C GLU A 36 0.52 -13.29 7.20
N ASN A 37 -0.75 -13.71 7.15
CA ASN A 37 -1.69 -13.48 8.22
C ASN A 37 -1.22 -14.22 9.48
N ASN A 38 -0.87 -13.45 10.50
CA ASN A 38 -0.42 -13.99 11.79
C ASN A 38 -1.46 -13.79 12.90
N ARG A 39 -2.62 -13.19 12.59
CA ARG A 39 -3.71 -12.86 13.53
C ARG A 39 -3.23 -12.13 14.78
N ASP A 40 -2.20 -11.31 14.64
CA ASP A 40 -1.54 -10.63 15.74
C ASP A 40 -1.86 -9.13 15.77
N ILE A 41 -1.41 -8.47 16.83
CA ILE A 41 -1.61 -7.02 17.00
C ILE A 41 -0.76 -6.18 16.01
N TYR A 42 0.19 -6.78 15.29
CA TYR A 42 1.08 -6.06 14.37
C TYR A 42 0.40 -5.78 13.02
N GLU A 43 -0.63 -6.55 12.65
CA GLU A 43 -1.43 -6.33 11.44
C GLU A 43 -2.70 -5.49 11.64
N GLN A 44 -3.00 -5.12 12.89
CA GLN A 44 -4.14 -4.27 13.20
C GLN A 44 -3.83 -2.80 12.94
N LEU A 45 -4.62 -2.22 12.05
CA LEU A 45 -4.50 -0.83 11.62
C LEU A 45 -5.82 -0.10 11.83
N ILE A 46 -5.78 1.23 11.94
CA ILE A 46 -6.97 2.08 11.94
C ILE A 46 -6.85 3.04 10.77
N LEU A 47 -7.88 3.09 9.94
CA LEU A 47 -8.04 4.15 8.94
C LEU A 47 -8.62 5.38 9.63
N ARG A 48 -7.85 6.46 9.69
CA ARG A 48 -8.29 7.75 10.25
C ARG A 48 -8.70 8.68 9.12
N ARG A 49 -9.93 9.19 9.15
CA ARG A 49 -10.30 10.30 8.26
C ARG A 49 -9.61 11.58 8.72
N VAL A 50 -9.06 12.30 7.76
CA VAL A 50 -8.48 13.63 7.91
C VAL A 50 -9.29 14.57 7.00
N ARG A 51 -9.13 15.88 7.17
CA ARG A 51 -9.79 16.88 6.31
C ARG A 51 -9.52 16.62 4.82
N ASP A 52 -10.45 17.07 3.98
CA ASP A 52 -10.41 16.97 2.50
C ASP A 52 -10.42 15.52 1.98
N ASP A 53 -11.19 14.63 2.61
CA ASP A 53 -11.32 13.21 2.22
C ASP A 53 -10.00 12.42 2.19
N LYS A 54 -8.99 12.93 2.90
CA LYS A 54 -7.69 12.26 3.08
C LYS A 54 -7.80 11.25 4.21
N VAL A 55 -6.98 10.22 4.12
CA VAL A 55 -6.90 9.17 5.12
C VAL A 55 -5.47 9.02 5.63
N ALA A 56 -5.33 8.72 6.91
CA ALA A 56 -4.06 8.32 7.51
C ALA A 56 -4.18 6.89 8.03
N ILE A 57 -3.13 6.09 7.89
CA ILE A 57 -3.11 4.69 8.31
C ILE A 57 -2.35 4.61 9.64
N GLN A 58 -3.04 4.31 10.72
CA GLN A 58 -2.45 4.23 12.06
C GLN A 58 -2.24 2.77 12.46
N CYS A 59 -1.09 2.44 13.05
CA CYS A 59 -0.88 1.17 13.72
C CYS A 59 -1.56 1.18 15.10
N VAL A 60 -2.43 0.18 15.36
CA VAL A 60 -3.14 0.06 16.65
C VAL A 60 -2.15 -0.07 17.80
N ARG A 61 -1.13 -0.92 17.65
CA ARG A 61 -0.22 -1.31 18.73
C ARG A 61 0.53 -0.14 19.38
N ASN A 62 0.95 0.84 18.60
CA ASN A 62 1.82 1.92 19.07
C ASN A 62 1.32 3.33 18.72
N GLY A 63 0.15 3.43 18.08
CA GLY A 63 -0.47 4.69 17.69
C GLY A 63 0.27 5.47 16.61
N ARG A 64 1.29 4.88 15.97
CA ARG A 64 2.08 5.56 14.94
C ARG A 64 1.41 5.49 13.58
N PHE A 65 1.60 6.54 12.79
CA PHE A 65 1.06 6.64 11.44
C PHE A 65 2.06 6.16 10.40
N LEU A 66 1.52 5.55 9.34
CA LEU A 66 2.29 5.15 8.17
C LEU A 66 2.72 6.40 7.41
N GLN A 67 4.02 6.66 7.43
CA GLN A 67 4.70 7.67 6.65
C GLN A 67 5.35 7.03 5.44
N VAL A 68 5.34 7.74 4.31
CA VAL A 68 6.23 7.41 3.20
C VAL A 68 7.36 8.42 3.06
N ARG A 69 8.59 7.91 3.15
CA ARG A 69 9.82 8.69 3.05
C ARG A 69 10.13 9.06 1.60
N THR A 70 11.03 10.02 1.42
CA THR A 70 11.57 10.44 0.12
C THR A 70 12.17 9.27 -0.68
N THR A 71 12.72 8.29 0.02
CA THR A 71 13.31 7.05 -0.52
C THR A 71 12.27 6.03 -1.01
N GLY A 72 10.97 6.31 -0.84
CA GLY A 72 9.88 5.37 -1.14
C GLY A 72 9.65 4.31 -0.05
N GLU A 73 10.45 4.33 1.02
CA GLU A 73 10.27 3.46 2.17
C GLU A 73 9.05 3.87 2.99
N CYS A 74 8.27 2.87 3.38
CA CYS A 74 7.10 3.04 4.22
C CYS A 74 7.44 2.68 5.67
N VAL A 75 7.21 3.60 6.61
CA VAL A 75 7.54 3.44 8.03
C VAL A 75 6.41 3.92 8.94
N PHE A 76 6.19 3.23 10.05
CA PHE A 76 5.33 3.69 11.15
C PHE A 76 6.19 4.41 12.18
N ASP A 77 6.21 5.74 12.15
CA ASP A 77 7.05 6.57 13.03
C ASP A 77 6.29 7.71 13.74
N PRO A 78 5.67 8.66 13.01
CA PRO A 78 5.04 9.82 13.64
C PRO A 78 3.81 9.45 14.46
N LYS A 79 3.58 10.18 15.55
CA LYS A 79 2.40 10.03 16.41
C LYS A 79 1.22 10.91 16.01
N GLU A 80 1.43 11.80 15.05
CA GLU A 80 0.40 12.67 14.49
C GLU A 80 0.51 12.65 12.95
N PRO A 81 -0.62 12.69 12.22
CA PRO A 81 -0.59 12.70 10.77
C PRO A 81 -0.12 14.08 10.26
N GLY A 82 1.02 14.10 9.56
CA GLY A 82 1.51 15.24 8.80
C GLY A 82 1.34 15.02 7.30
N LYS A 83 1.96 15.86 6.47
CA LYS A 83 1.82 15.80 5.00
C LYS A 83 2.27 14.47 4.39
N ASN A 84 3.17 13.73 5.04
CA ASN A 84 3.77 12.52 4.49
C ASN A 84 3.00 11.24 4.89
N GLU A 85 2.00 11.39 5.76
CA GLU A 85 1.18 10.32 6.32
C GLU A 85 -0.24 10.31 5.73
N LEU A 86 -0.53 11.24 4.82
CA LEU A 86 -1.83 11.39 4.17
C LEU A 86 -1.86 10.67 2.83
N PHE A 87 -2.97 9.98 2.62
CA PHE A 87 -3.29 9.28 1.39
C PHE A 87 -4.68 9.70 0.91
N THR A 88 -4.88 9.76 -0.40
CA THR A 88 -6.22 9.66 -0.98
C THR A 88 -6.56 8.17 -1.13
N MET A 89 -7.83 7.84 -0.97
CA MET A 89 -8.31 6.47 -1.14
C MET A 89 -9.15 6.39 -2.41
N GLU A 90 -8.82 5.45 -3.27
CA GLU A 90 -9.54 5.18 -4.51
C GLU A 90 -10.02 3.73 -4.53
N THR A 91 -11.01 3.44 -5.36
CA THR A 91 -11.52 2.09 -5.57
C THR A 91 -11.82 1.81 -7.04
N ASN A 92 -11.88 0.53 -7.40
CA ASN A 92 -12.22 0.10 -8.76
C ASN A 92 -13.48 -0.79 -8.78
N ALA A 93 -13.87 -1.23 -9.96
CA ALA A 93 -15.02 -2.12 -10.18
C ALA A 93 -14.90 -3.46 -9.40
N ASN A 94 -13.69 -3.89 -9.05
CA ASN A 94 -13.45 -5.11 -8.27
C ASN A 94 -13.45 -4.87 -6.75
N CYS A 95 -13.87 -3.68 -6.30
CA CYS A 95 -13.89 -3.28 -4.90
C CYS A 95 -12.49 -3.30 -4.22
N ALA A 96 -11.41 -3.28 -5.00
CA ALA A 96 -10.07 -3.13 -4.45
C ALA A 96 -9.86 -1.69 -3.99
N LEU A 97 -9.16 -1.51 -2.87
CA LEU A 97 -8.80 -0.20 -2.35
C LEU A 97 -7.36 0.14 -2.73
N PHE A 98 -7.18 1.38 -3.14
CA PHE A 98 -5.90 1.95 -3.52
C PHE A 98 -5.61 3.14 -2.62
N PHE A 99 -4.42 3.16 -2.01
CA PHE A 99 -3.96 4.30 -1.21
C PHE A 99 -2.92 5.05 -2.02
N VAL A 100 -3.26 6.25 -2.48
CA VAL A 100 -2.37 7.12 -3.24
C VAL A 100 -1.81 8.16 -2.30
N SER A 101 -0.48 8.28 -2.22
CA SER A 101 0.15 9.23 -1.31
C SER A 101 -0.03 10.66 -1.78
N CYS A 102 -0.54 11.52 -0.90
CA CYS A 102 -0.72 12.95 -1.16
C CYS A 102 0.60 13.67 -1.44
N ARG A 103 1.72 13.10 -1.00
CA ARG A 103 3.06 13.70 -1.17
C ARG A 103 3.65 13.44 -2.56
N THR A 104 3.45 12.23 -3.07
CA THR A 104 4.19 11.71 -4.23
C THR A 104 3.29 11.36 -5.41
N GLY A 105 1.97 11.29 -5.19
CA GLY A 105 1.04 10.75 -6.18
C GLY A 105 1.16 9.25 -6.39
N ASN A 106 2.01 8.53 -5.64
CA ASN A 106 2.28 7.11 -5.87
C ASN A 106 1.35 6.20 -5.05
N LEU A 107 1.05 5.03 -5.60
CA LEU A 107 0.27 3.97 -4.95
C LEU A 107 1.10 3.25 -3.88
N LEU A 108 0.48 3.01 -2.73
CA LEU A 108 1.00 2.11 -1.72
C LEU A 108 0.90 0.67 -2.24
N GLN A 109 2.05 0.00 -2.36
CA GLN A 109 2.14 -1.38 -2.83
C GLN A 109 2.86 -2.27 -1.84
N CYS A 110 2.29 -3.45 -1.65
CA CYS A 110 2.92 -4.55 -0.94
C CYS A 110 3.83 -5.35 -1.88
N GLY A 111 5.13 -5.37 -1.57
CA GLY A 111 6.11 -6.30 -2.15
C GLY A 111 6.15 -7.62 -1.41
N ASP A 112 7.18 -8.44 -1.65
CA ASP A 112 7.26 -9.79 -1.10
C ASP A 112 7.44 -9.82 0.41
N PHE A 113 8.16 -8.84 0.99
CA PHE A 113 8.39 -8.75 2.43
C PHE A 113 8.25 -7.33 3.00
N ASN A 114 7.98 -6.36 2.15
CA ASN A 114 8.06 -4.94 2.49
C ASN A 114 7.00 -4.14 1.76
N VAL A 115 6.75 -2.92 2.23
CA VAL A 115 5.76 -2.01 1.65
C VAL A 115 6.49 -0.82 1.06
N ARG A 116 6.10 -0.41 -0.15
CA ARG A 116 6.73 0.67 -0.92
C ARG A 116 5.68 1.49 -1.65
N GLN A 117 6.10 2.62 -2.19
CA GLN A 117 5.35 3.34 -3.21
C GLN A 117 5.74 2.93 -4.61
N VAL A 118 4.76 2.78 -5.48
CA VAL A 118 4.95 2.58 -6.93
C VAL A 118 4.09 3.60 -7.68
N MET A 119 4.63 4.09 -8.79
CA MET A 119 3.96 5.10 -9.60
C MET A 119 2.58 4.64 -10.09
N VAL A 120 1.63 5.57 -10.16
CA VAL A 120 0.26 5.26 -10.58
C VAL A 120 0.26 4.70 -12.00
N HIS A 121 -0.62 3.71 -12.22
CA HIS A 121 -0.68 2.96 -13.47
C HIS A 121 -0.96 3.84 -14.71
N GLU A 122 -1.73 4.92 -14.56
CA GLU A 122 -2.00 5.87 -15.65
C GLU A 122 -0.79 6.78 -15.97
N GLU A 123 -0.02 7.20 -14.96
CA GLU A 123 1.23 7.94 -15.20
C GLU A 123 2.28 7.03 -15.84
N ARG A 124 2.35 5.75 -15.42
CA ARG A 124 3.20 4.75 -16.06
C ARG A 124 2.79 4.52 -17.51
N LYS A 125 1.50 4.39 -17.80
CA LYS A 125 0.99 4.29 -19.19
C LYS A 125 1.32 5.53 -20.00
N LYS A 126 1.11 6.73 -19.47
CA LYS A 126 1.39 7.98 -20.17
C LYS A 126 2.88 8.10 -20.48
N PHE A 127 3.73 7.76 -19.52
CA PHE A 127 5.18 7.72 -19.71
C PHE A 127 5.59 6.67 -20.77
N VAL A 128 5.04 5.45 -20.70
CA VAL A 128 5.26 4.40 -21.72
C VAL A 128 4.82 4.86 -23.10
N LEU A 129 3.65 5.50 -23.21
CA LEU A 129 3.12 6.05 -24.47
C LEU A 129 4.02 7.16 -25.02
N GLU A 130 4.54 8.02 -24.16
CA GLU A 130 5.44 9.12 -24.55
C GLU A 130 6.78 8.57 -25.05
N LEU A 131 7.36 7.58 -24.37
CA LEU A 131 8.57 6.89 -24.84
C LEU A 131 8.34 6.17 -26.17
N ALA A 132 7.17 5.53 -26.35
CA ALA A 132 6.80 4.90 -27.61
C ALA A 132 6.66 5.93 -28.75
N ARG A 133 6.11 7.11 -28.46
CA ARG A 133 6.01 8.22 -29.43
C ARG A 133 7.38 8.79 -29.83
N CYS A 134 8.39 8.67 -28.96
CA CYS A 134 9.78 9.01 -29.28
C CYS A 134 10.49 7.97 -30.16
N GLY A 135 9.79 6.90 -30.59
CA GLY A 135 10.33 5.88 -31.48
C GLY A 135 11.24 4.86 -30.79
N MET A 136 11.23 4.78 -29.46
CA MET A 136 12.03 3.79 -28.73
C MET A 136 11.52 2.36 -28.98
N ALA A 137 12.44 1.41 -29.06
CA ALA A 137 12.06 0.01 -29.17
C ALA A 137 11.39 -0.48 -27.88
N ALA A 138 10.41 -1.39 -27.98
CA ALA A 138 9.68 -1.90 -26.82
C ALA A 138 10.60 -2.45 -25.71
N GLY A 139 11.69 -3.12 -26.07
CA GLY A 139 12.69 -3.61 -25.10
C GLY A 139 13.48 -2.51 -24.39
N GLU A 140 13.73 -1.36 -25.05
CA GLU A 140 14.36 -0.19 -24.42
C GLU A 140 13.38 0.53 -23.49
N ILE A 141 12.12 0.65 -23.90
CA ILE A 141 11.05 1.20 -23.06
C ILE A 141 10.89 0.34 -21.81
N GLU A 142 10.79 -0.99 -21.96
CA GLU A 142 10.73 -1.89 -20.80
C GLU A 142 11.97 -1.75 -19.91
N SER A 143 13.17 -1.67 -20.47
CA SER A 143 14.39 -1.45 -19.69
C SER A 143 14.38 -0.12 -18.95
N ILE A 144 13.98 0.98 -19.59
CA ILE A 144 13.91 2.32 -18.99
C ILE A 144 12.84 2.36 -17.89
N VAL A 145 11.65 1.85 -18.16
CA VAL A 145 10.54 1.78 -17.21
C VAL A 145 10.92 0.87 -16.03
N THR A 146 11.53 -0.28 -16.30
CA THR A 146 12.04 -1.17 -15.25
C THR A 146 13.14 -0.49 -14.44
N ARG A 147 14.05 0.25 -15.08
CA ARG A 147 15.14 0.97 -14.40
C ARG A 147 14.65 2.12 -13.54
N LEU A 148 13.67 2.87 -14.03
CA LEU A 148 13.14 4.06 -13.36
C LEU A 148 12.11 3.71 -12.29
N PHE A 149 11.34 2.64 -12.47
CA PHE A 149 10.20 2.31 -11.60
C PHE A 149 10.35 0.99 -10.83
N ASP A 150 11.09 0.01 -11.36
CA ASP A 150 11.14 -1.34 -10.82
C ASP A 150 12.56 -1.72 -10.25
N MET A 151 13.64 -0.98 -10.56
CA MET A 151 15.02 -1.30 -10.17
C MET A 151 15.43 -0.93 -8.74
N SER A 152 14.49 -0.47 -7.91
CA SER A 152 14.69 -0.57 -6.46
C SER A 152 14.60 -2.02 -5.97
N VAL A 153 14.31 -2.97 -6.87
CA VAL A 153 14.25 -4.42 -6.64
C VAL A 153 15.57 -5.06 -7.10
N ALA A 154 16.50 -5.21 -6.17
CA ALA A 154 17.52 -6.25 -6.24
C ALA A 154 17.45 -7.07 -4.95
N ILE A 155 16.42 -7.91 -4.84
CA ILE A 155 16.46 -9.14 -4.02
C ILE A 155 15.80 -10.22 -4.89
N PRO A 156 16.35 -11.45 -4.98
CA PRO A 156 15.99 -12.42 -6.00
C PRO A 156 14.55 -12.92 -5.83
N GLU A 157 13.83 -13.07 -6.95
CA GLU A 157 12.48 -13.64 -6.98
C GLU A 157 12.46 -15.12 -6.57
N PRO A 158 11.35 -15.58 -5.97
CA PRO A 158 10.79 -16.86 -6.36
C PRO A 158 9.32 -16.74 -6.81
N ASN A 159 9.15 -17.07 -8.08
CA ASN A 159 8.03 -17.74 -8.75
C ASN A 159 6.61 -17.15 -8.74
N LYS A 160 6.22 -16.79 -9.97
CA LYS A 160 4.91 -16.48 -10.55
C LYS A 160 3.72 -17.25 -9.96
N GLY A 161 2.72 -16.52 -9.49
CA GLY A 161 1.39 -17.06 -9.20
C GLY A 161 0.32 -15.98 -8.99
N ASN A 162 -0.51 -15.79 -10.02
CA ASN A 162 -1.86 -15.19 -10.05
C ASN A 162 -2.13 -13.77 -9.50
N LYS A 163 -2.71 -12.95 -10.39
CA LYS A 163 -3.22 -11.59 -10.15
C LYS A 163 -4.65 -11.70 -9.59
N GLY A 164 -4.89 -11.28 -8.34
CA GLY A 164 -6.23 -11.10 -7.74
C GLY A 164 -6.39 -9.71 -7.12
N PRO A 165 -7.59 -9.29 -6.62
CA PRO A 165 -7.91 -7.98 -6.01
C PRO A 165 -7.80 -7.89 -4.46
N VAL A 166 -7.63 -6.67 -3.90
CA VAL A 166 -7.29 -6.31 -2.48
C VAL A 166 -8.60 -6.30 -1.69
N TYR A 167 -8.63 -6.80 -0.46
CA TYR A 167 -9.82 -6.70 0.40
C TYR A 167 -9.45 -6.11 1.77
N ALA A 168 -10.22 -5.13 2.24
CA ALA A 168 -10.24 -4.73 3.64
C ALA A 168 -11.33 -5.53 4.35
N LYS A 169 -10.99 -6.22 5.43
CA LYS A 169 -11.95 -6.92 6.29
C LYS A 169 -12.01 -6.24 7.65
N ARG A 170 -13.22 -6.00 8.14
CA ARG A 170 -13.49 -5.61 9.52
C ARG A 170 -13.09 -6.77 10.42
N LEU A 171 -12.42 -6.48 11.54
CA LEU A 171 -12.28 -7.45 12.62
C LEU A 171 -13.62 -7.43 13.35
N ASP A 172 -14.47 -8.40 13.08
CA ASP A 172 -15.70 -8.59 13.85
C ASP A 172 -15.29 -8.94 15.28
N GLU A 173 -15.69 -8.09 16.24
CA GLU A 173 -15.52 -8.38 17.65
C GLU A 173 -16.39 -9.59 18.02
N LYS A 174 -15.72 -10.61 18.56
CA LYS A 174 -16.25 -11.82 19.21
C LYS A 174 -16.84 -12.91 18.30
N SER A 175 -16.11 -14.02 18.27
CA SER A 175 -16.71 -15.31 18.61
C SER A 175 -16.01 -15.83 19.88
N ASP A 176 -16.43 -15.33 21.03
CA ASP A 176 -16.30 -16.09 22.28
C ASP A 176 -17.34 -17.23 22.26
N LEU A 177 -16.95 -18.36 22.86
CA LEU A 177 -17.77 -19.51 23.29
C LEU A 177 -18.27 -20.49 22.20
N ALA A 178 -17.48 -21.54 21.96
CA ALA A 178 -17.68 -22.88 22.54
C ALA A 178 -16.50 -23.79 22.18
#